data_AF-A0A1H7VMC7-F1
#
_entry.id   AF-A0A1H7VMC7-F1
#
_cell.length_a   1.000
_cell.length_b   1.000
_cell.length_c   1.000
_cell.angle_alpha   90.00
_cell.angle_beta   90.00
_cell.angle_gamma   90.00
#
_symmetry.space_group_name_H-M   'P 1'
#
loop_
_entity.id
_entity.type
_entity.pdbx_description
1 polymer ?
#
loop_
_entity_poly.entity_id
_entity_poly.type
_entity_poly.pdbx_seq_one_letter_code
_entity_poly.pdbx_strand_id
1 'polypeptide(L)'
;MGLQQVLVQVVKSFLQPKYQSDYIDMSHFENIHYPYPTEVISNGVTNTTNLEKLNLDEQWLDQQLKQLGIHSVSDVIHAEVQQDGSLFINECKNLLH
;
A
#
# COMPACT_ATOMS: atom_id res chain seq x y z
N MET A 1 -15.28 -14.58 16.96
CA MET A 1 -15.50 -13.74 15.76
C MET A 1 -15.33 -12.30 16.21
N GLY A 2 -14.15 -11.68 16.27
CA GLY A 2 -12.93 -11.84 15.48
C GLY A 2 -12.59 -10.43 14.98
N LEU A 3 -11.72 -9.72 15.71
CA LEU A 3 -11.39 -8.30 15.57
C LEU A 3 -10.95 -7.91 14.15
N GLN A 4 -11.75 -7.12 13.43
CA GLN A 4 -11.31 -6.48 12.17
C GLN A 4 -11.80 -5.03 11.99
N GLN A 5 -12.46 -4.44 12.99
CA GLN A 5 -13.11 -3.13 12.85
C GLN A 5 -12.26 -1.92 13.24
N VAL A 6 -10.99 -2.11 13.64
CA VAL A 6 -10.18 -0.99 14.18
C VAL A 6 -9.27 -0.33 13.14
N LEU A 7 -8.85 -1.02 12.07
CA LEU A 7 -7.87 -0.45 11.13
C LEU A 7 -8.43 0.66 10.21
N VAL A 8 -9.74 0.65 9.95
CA VAL A 8 -10.37 1.57 8.98
C VAL A 8 -10.49 3.00 9.51
N GLN A 9 -10.52 3.20 10.84
CA GLN A 9 -10.71 4.53 11.45
C GLN A 9 -9.49 5.45 11.32
N VAL A 10 -8.29 4.88 11.35
CA VAL A 10 -7.04 5.67 11.37
C VAL A 10 -6.83 6.39 10.04
N VAL A 11 -7.08 5.72 8.90
CA VAL A 11 -6.85 6.28 7.56
C VAL A 11 -7.81 7.44 7.24
N LYS A 12 -9.07 7.37 7.70
CA LYS A 12 -10.08 8.42 7.45
C LYS A 12 -9.77 9.75 8.16
N SER A 13 -8.94 9.73 9.20
CA SER A 13 -8.66 10.89 10.05
C SER A 13 -7.63 11.86 9.45
N PHE A 14 -6.87 11.44 8.42
CA PHE A 14 -5.75 12.22 7.87
C PHE A 14 -6.11 13.15 6.72
N LEU A 15 -7.33 13.09 6.20
CA LEU A 15 -7.75 13.91 5.08
C LEU A 15 -8.58 15.09 5.58
N GLN A 16 -7.91 16.17 5.99
CA GLN A 16 -8.56 17.47 6.19
C GLN A 16 -8.70 18.19 4.84
N PRO A 17 -9.91 18.47 4.34
CA PRO A 17 -10.06 19.15 3.06
C PRO A 17 -9.87 20.66 3.24
N LYS A 18 -8.77 21.19 2.72
CA LYS A 18 -8.62 22.62 2.45
C LYS A 18 -8.46 22.86 0.95
N TYR A 19 -9.56 22.82 0.22
CA TYR A 19 -9.80 23.72 -0.89
C TYR A 19 -11.30 23.66 -1.23
N GLN A 20 -11.99 24.79 -1.07
CA GLN A 20 -13.40 24.92 -1.37
C GLN A 20 -13.55 25.90 -2.53
N SER A 21 -13.77 25.35 -3.72
CA SER A 21 -14.49 26.02 -4.80
C SER A 21 -14.72 25.00 -5.91
N ASP A 22 -15.99 24.78 -6.21
CA ASP A 22 -16.55 23.87 -7.21
C ASP A 22 -16.68 22.42 -6.75
N TYR A 23 -17.92 22.08 -6.43
CA TYR A 23 -18.37 20.85 -5.76
C TYR A 23 -18.12 19.63 -6.66
N ILE A 24 -16.96 18.98 -6.50
CA ILE A 24 -16.69 17.67 -7.06
C ILE A 24 -17.29 16.64 -6.10
N ASP A 25 -18.22 15.84 -6.60
CA ASP A 25 -18.89 14.76 -5.87
C ASP A 25 -17.87 13.90 -5.08
N MET A 26 -18.00 13.94 -3.74
CA MET A 26 -17.18 13.24 -2.75
C MET A 26 -17.42 11.71 -2.71
N SER A 27 -17.92 11.13 -3.81
CA SER A 27 -18.07 9.68 -4.01
C SER A 27 -16.91 9.04 -4.81
N HIS A 28 -15.95 9.83 -5.30
CA HIS A 28 -14.79 9.35 -6.09
C HIS A 28 -13.50 9.19 -5.26
N PHE A 29 -13.57 8.66 -4.03
CA PHE A 29 -12.38 8.00 -3.50
C PHE A 29 -12.16 6.75 -4.35
N GLU A 30 -11.14 6.83 -5.18
CA GLU A 30 -10.84 5.96 -6.31
C GLU A 30 -11.18 4.49 -6.03
N ASN A 31 -12.04 3.93 -6.90
CA ASN A 31 -12.30 2.49 -6.96
C ASN A 31 -11.05 1.82 -7.56
N ILE A 32 -9.91 1.90 -6.88
CA ILE A 32 -8.68 1.23 -7.29
C ILE A 32 -8.94 -0.25 -7.14
N HIS A 33 -9.19 -0.89 -8.28
CA HIS A 33 -9.43 -2.31 -8.37
C HIS A 33 -8.47 -2.91 -9.39
N TYR A 34 -7.40 -3.53 -8.92
CA TYR A 34 -6.46 -4.22 -9.78
C TYR A 34 -7.03 -5.60 -10.19
N PRO A 35 -6.83 -6.04 -11.44
CA PRO A 35 -7.45 -7.27 -11.94
C PRO A 35 -6.90 -8.54 -11.27
N TYR A 36 -5.66 -8.50 -10.76
CA TYR A 36 -5.02 -9.61 -10.05
C TYR A 36 -3.95 -9.09 -9.07
N PRO A 37 -3.67 -9.83 -7.98
CA PRO A 37 -2.53 -9.55 -7.12
C PRO A 37 -1.23 -9.53 -7.94
N THR A 38 -0.41 -8.52 -7.71
CA THR A 38 0.79 -8.28 -8.52
C THR A 38 2.01 -8.16 -7.62
N GLU A 39 3.00 -9.02 -7.87
CA GLU A 39 4.29 -9.00 -7.15
C GLU A 39 5.03 -7.68 -7.40
N VAL A 40 5.41 -7.00 -6.32
CA VAL A 40 6.16 -5.73 -6.35
C VAL A 40 7.51 -5.82 -5.63
N ILE A 41 7.73 -6.84 -4.80
CA ILE A 41 9.04 -7.18 -4.25
C ILE A 41 9.26 -8.69 -4.38
N SER A 42 10.42 -9.07 -4.92
CA SER A 42 10.86 -10.46 -5.00
C SER A 42 12.31 -10.57 -4.52
N ASN A 43 12.54 -11.43 -3.53
CA ASN A 43 13.83 -11.74 -2.94
C ASN A 43 14.66 -10.50 -2.53
N GLY A 44 14.01 -9.50 -1.95
CA GLY A 44 14.65 -8.26 -1.50
C GLY A 44 14.90 -7.22 -2.59
N VAL A 45 14.32 -7.40 -3.79
CA VAL A 45 14.47 -6.50 -4.94
C VAL A 45 13.10 -6.00 -5.39
N THR A 46 12.98 -4.69 -5.62
CA THR A 46 11.77 -4.06 -6.15
C THR A 46 11.53 -4.46 -7.60
N ASN A 47 10.31 -4.84 -7.93
CA ASN A 47 9.85 -5.05 -9.30
C ASN A 47 9.25 -3.75 -9.87
N THR A 48 10.13 -2.86 -10.35
CA THR A 48 9.74 -1.53 -10.86
C THR A 48 8.79 -1.62 -12.06
N THR A 49 8.99 -2.59 -12.95
CA THR A 49 8.10 -2.82 -14.09
C THR A 49 6.66 -3.12 -13.65
N ASN A 50 6.47 -3.85 -12.55
CA ASN A 50 5.14 -4.11 -12.03
C ASN A 50 4.55 -2.91 -11.28
N LEU A 51 5.37 -2.13 -10.57
CA LEU A 51 4.92 -0.85 -10.00
C LEU A 51 4.39 0.09 -11.10
N GLU A 52 5.13 0.24 -12.20
CA GLU A 52 4.72 1.06 -13.35
C GLU A 52 3.38 0.57 -13.95
N LYS A 53 3.18 -0.75 -14.10
CA LYS A 53 1.91 -1.31 -14.59
C LYS A 53 0.73 -0.99 -13.67
N LEU A 54 0.98 -0.83 -12.38
CA LEU A 54 -0.01 -0.47 -11.36
C LEU A 54 -0.16 1.06 -11.20
N ASN A 55 0.59 1.85 -11.98
CA ASN A 55 0.71 3.30 -11.85
C ASN A 55 1.19 3.73 -10.45
N LEU A 56 2.11 2.95 -9.88
CA LEU A 56 2.76 3.19 -8.60
C LEU A 56 4.26 3.46 -8.83
N ASP A 57 4.90 4.12 -7.87
CA ASP A 57 6.33 4.37 -7.89
C ASP A 57 7.03 3.77 -6.66
N GLU A 58 8.37 3.86 -6.63
CA GLU A 58 9.15 3.38 -5.50
C GLU A 58 8.89 4.17 -4.21
N GLN A 59 8.46 5.43 -4.32
CA GLN A 59 8.14 6.26 -3.15
C GLN A 59 6.88 5.75 -2.45
N TRP A 60 5.86 5.35 -3.20
CA TRP A 60 4.68 4.68 -2.67
C TRP A 60 5.09 3.40 -1.93
N LEU A 61 5.92 2.55 -2.55
CA LEU A 61 6.34 1.30 -1.93
C LEU A 61 7.13 1.54 -0.62
N ASP A 62 8.05 2.50 -0.63
CA ASP A 62 8.83 2.89 0.55
C ASP A 62 7.93 3.42 1.68
N GLN A 63 6.91 4.24 1.36
CA GLN A 63 5.94 4.72 2.34
C GLN A 63 5.14 3.57 2.97
N GLN A 64 4.69 2.61 2.16
CA GLN A 64 3.96 1.43 2.65
C GLN A 64 4.83 0.58 3.59
N LEU A 65 6.09 0.33 3.23
CA LEU A 65 7.02 -0.43 4.07
C LEU A 65 7.30 0.28 5.40
N LYS A 66 7.52 1.61 5.36
CA LYS A 66 7.75 2.42 6.57
C LYS A 66 6.57 2.39 7.54
N GLN A 67 5.34 2.39 7.04
CA GLN A 67 4.15 2.27 7.89
C GLN A 67 4.07 0.92 8.62
N LEU A 68 4.69 -0.12 8.06
CA LEU A 68 4.81 -1.46 8.66
C LEU A 68 6.07 -1.60 9.53
N GLY A 69 6.87 -0.54 9.71
CA GLY A 69 8.13 -0.56 10.44
C GLY A 69 9.29 -1.23 9.69
N ILE A 70 9.14 -1.42 8.37
CA ILE A 70 10.18 -2.02 7.52
C ILE A 70 10.98 -0.88 6.88
N HIS A 71 12.29 -0.86 7.13
CA HIS A 71 13.17 0.23 6.72
C HIS A 71 13.96 -0.07 5.45
N SER A 72 14.00 -1.33 5.00
CA SER A 72 14.73 -1.74 3.79
C SER A 72 13.94 -2.76 2.99
N VAL A 73 13.86 -2.55 1.68
CA VAL A 73 13.26 -3.53 0.74
C VAL A 73 13.98 -4.88 0.82
N SER A 74 15.29 -4.89 1.11
CA SER A 74 16.08 -6.12 1.22
C SER A 74 15.68 -7.03 2.39
N ASP A 75 14.87 -6.50 3.32
CA ASP A 75 14.28 -7.24 4.43
C ASP A 75 12.96 -7.93 4.04
N VAL A 76 12.44 -7.67 2.84
CA VAL A 76 11.22 -8.28 2.32
C VAL A 76 11.57 -9.34 1.28
N ILE A 77 11.19 -10.59 1.54
CA ILE A 77 11.39 -11.68 0.59
C ILE A 77 10.30 -11.66 -0.49
N HIS A 78 9.06 -11.38 -0.12
CA HIS A 78 7.95 -11.35 -1.08
C HIS A 78 6.86 -10.36 -0.67
N ALA A 79 6.44 -9.52 -1.61
CA ALA A 79 5.31 -8.60 -1.43
C ALA A 79 4.48 -8.42 -2.70
N GLU A 80 3.18 -8.22 -2.51
CA GLU A 80 2.20 -8.06 -3.57
C GLU A 80 1.26 -6.89 -3.29
N VAL A 81 0.89 -6.16 -4.35
CA VAL A 81 -0.27 -5.27 -4.32
C VAL A 81 -1.51 -6.12 -4.58
N GLN A 82 -2.45 -6.10 -3.64
CA GLN A 82 -3.71 -6.81 -3.71
C GLN A 82 -4.70 -6.08 -4.62
N GLN A 83 -5.82 -6.74 -4.95
CA GLN A 83 -6.83 -6.16 -5.85
C GLN A 83 -7.44 -4.86 -5.31
N ASP A 84 -7.48 -4.66 -3.99
CA ASP A 84 -7.97 -3.43 -3.35
C ASP A 84 -6.90 -2.32 -3.21
N GLY A 85 -5.70 -2.54 -3.75
CA GLY A 85 -4.56 -1.63 -3.68
C GLY A 85 -3.77 -1.69 -2.38
N SER A 86 -4.10 -2.57 -1.45
CA SER A 86 -3.30 -2.78 -0.25
C SER A 86 -1.99 -3.54 -0.55
N LEU A 87 -0.94 -3.23 0.20
CA LEU A 87 0.33 -3.98 0.15
C LEU A 87 0.24 -5.17 1.13
N PHE A 88 0.43 -6.38 0.62
CA PHE A 88 0.55 -7.60 1.42
C PHE A 88 2.01 -8.07 1.44
N ILE A 89 2.54 -8.35 2.64
CA ILE A 89 3.89 -8.93 2.84
C ILE A 89 3.71 -10.41 3.18
N ASN A 90 4.14 -11.30 2.29
CA ASN A 90 4.05 -12.75 2.53
C ASN A 90 5.20 -13.23 3.42
N GLU A 91 6.42 -12.78 3.11
CA GLU A 91 7.63 -13.18 3.82
C GLU A 91 8.57 -11.98 3.98
N CYS A 92 8.97 -11.71 5.22
CA CYS A 92 10.02 -10.76 5.54
C CYS A 92 11.08 -11.44 6.42
N LYS A 93 12.34 -11.05 6.24
CA LYS A 93 13.43 -11.39 7.16
C LYS A 93 13.10 -10.70 8.47
N ASN A 94 12.65 -11.46 9.44
CA ASN A 94 12.38 -10.95 10.78
C ASN A 94 13.71 -10.46 11.39
N LEU A 95 14.03 -9.18 11.25
CA LEU A 95 15.11 -8.51 11.96
C LEU A 95 14.64 -8.33 13.41
N LEU A 96 14.71 -9.40 14.20
CA LEU A 96 14.61 -9.32 15.65
C LEU A 96 15.67 -8.33 16.16
N HIS A 97 15.23 -7.15 16.58
CA HIS A 97 16.00 -6.21 17.39
C HIS A 97 15.12 -5.63 18.49
#